data_AF-A0A0U1PZG0-F1
#
_entry.id   AF-A0A0U1PZG0-F1
#
_cell.length_a   1.000
_cell.length_b   1.000
_cell.length_c   1.000
_cell.angle_alpha   90.00
_cell.angle_beta   90.00
_cell.angle_gamma   90.00
#
_symmetry.space_group_name_H-M   'P 1'
#
loop_
_entity.id
_entity.type
_entity.pdbx_description
1 polymer ?
#
loop_
_entity_poly.entity_id
_entity_poly.type
_entity_poly.pdbx_seq_one_letter_code
_entity_poly.pdbx_strand_id
1 'polypeptide(L)'
;MMTLMRKGSLAALATVALAACATTSSFAETLKGRVDVANHSNKTLVVAGITFQTGAGTVYIEPLKSFEDIRQGQKVSVEFDRSGSNVYTATKISLEN
;
A
#
# COMPACT_ATOMS: atom_id res chain seq x y z
N MET A 1 -56.84 -30.94 30.52
CA MET A 1 -55.78 -31.97 30.40
C MET A 1 -55.87 -32.60 29.02
N MET A 2 -55.00 -32.21 28.09
CA MET A 2 -54.30 -33.10 27.13
C MET A 2 -53.26 -32.28 26.35
N THR A 3 -52.01 -32.37 26.81
CA THR A 3 -50.80 -31.94 26.11
C THR A 3 -50.49 -32.95 25.01
N LEU A 4 -50.16 -32.51 23.78
CA LEU A 4 -49.34 -33.20 22.76
C LEU A 4 -49.40 -32.33 21.48
N MET A 5 -48.37 -32.05 20.68
CA MET A 5 -47.09 -32.72 20.46
C MET A 5 -46.23 -31.80 19.57
N ARG A 6 -44.93 -31.66 19.89
CA ARG A 6 -43.90 -31.05 19.04
C ARG A 6 -43.77 -31.80 17.71
N LYS A 7 -43.54 -31.09 16.60
CA LYS A 7 -42.73 -31.57 15.48
C LYS A 7 -41.88 -30.41 14.95
N GLY A 8 -40.63 -30.38 15.41
CA GLY A 8 -39.60 -29.58 14.76
C GLY A 8 -39.27 -30.20 13.40
N SER A 9 -39.06 -29.35 12.40
CA SER A 9 -38.36 -29.74 11.19
C SER A 9 -37.19 -28.78 11.03
N LEU A 10 -36.01 -29.36 11.28
CA LEU A 10 -34.71 -28.80 10.97
C LEU A 10 -34.62 -28.53 9.46
N ALA A 11 -34.31 -27.31 9.09
CA ALA A 11 -33.74 -26.99 7.79
C ALA A 11 -32.44 -26.23 8.03
N ALA A 12 -31.36 -26.98 8.24
CA ALA A 12 -30.02 -26.45 8.34
C ALA A 12 -29.56 -26.07 6.92
N LEU A 13 -29.62 -24.78 6.60
CA LEU A 13 -28.99 -24.23 5.40
C LEU A 13 -27.48 -24.09 5.67
N ALA A 14 -26.71 -25.08 5.24
CA ALA A 14 -25.26 -25.02 5.23
C ALA A 14 -24.81 -24.08 4.09
N THR A 15 -24.58 -22.81 4.40
CA THR A 15 -23.94 -21.87 3.49
C THR A 15 -22.43 -22.13 3.46
N VAL A 16 -21.94 -22.57 2.30
CA VAL A 16 -20.51 -22.79 2.05
C VAL A 16 -19.80 -21.42 1.99
N ALA A 17 -19.08 -21.08 3.05
CA ALA A 17 -18.21 -19.89 3.07
C ALA A 17 -16.90 -20.23 2.34
N LEU A 18 -16.83 -19.94 1.04
CA LEU A 18 -15.58 -19.99 0.29
C LEU A 18 -14.80 -18.68 0.55
N ALA A 19 -14.03 -18.65 1.64
CA ALA A 19 -13.11 -17.57 1.94
C ALA A 19 -11.93 -17.61 0.95
N ALA A 20 -12.10 -16.93 -0.19
CA ALA A 20 -10.99 -16.66 -1.11
C ALA A 20 -10.12 -15.54 -0.49
N CYS A 21 -9.13 -15.94 0.31
CA CYS A 21 -8.02 -15.07 0.66
C CYS A 21 -7.17 -14.87 -0.60
N ALA A 22 -7.59 -13.97 -1.49
CA ALA A 22 -6.74 -13.45 -2.54
C ALA A 22 -5.66 -12.59 -1.88
N THR A 23 -4.55 -13.22 -1.49
CA THR A 23 -3.35 -12.51 -1.07
C THR A 23 -2.76 -11.85 -2.31
N THR A 24 -3.10 -10.58 -2.54
CA THR A 24 -2.39 -9.75 -3.50
C THR A 24 -0.94 -9.66 -3.02
N SER A 25 -0.06 -10.45 -3.63
CA SER A 25 1.37 -10.41 -3.34
C SER A 25 1.89 -9.05 -3.80
N SER A 26 2.08 -8.14 -2.84
CA SER A 26 2.79 -6.89 -3.06
C SER A 26 4.28 -7.23 -3.12
N PHE A 27 4.83 -7.31 -4.32
CA PHE A 27 6.28 -7.33 -4.48
C PHE A 27 6.74 -5.88 -4.40
N ALA A 28 7.66 -5.61 -3.48
CA ALA A 28 8.27 -4.29 -3.37
C ALA A 28 9.04 -4.01 -4.67
N GLU A 29 8.50 -3.12 -5.50
CA GLU A 29 9.14 -2.67 -6.73
C GLU A 29 10.13 -1.56 -6.38
N THR A 30 11.23 -1.43 -7.12
CA THR A 30 12.21 -0.35 -6.91
C THR A 30 12.45 0.42 -8.19
N LEU A 31 12.36 1.75 -8.10
CA LEU A 31 12.65 2.67 -9.20
C LEU A 31 13.72 3.67 -8.79
N LYS A 32 14.72 3.84 -9.67
CA LYS A 32 15.77 4.84 -9.52
C LYS A 32 15.57 5.97 -10.51
N GLY A 33 15.80 7.19 -10.08
CA GLY A 33 15.69 8.35 -10.96
C GLY A 33 16.02 9.66 -10.26
N ARG A 34 15.86 10.76 -11.01
CA ARG A 34 15.93 12.11 -10.41
C ARG A 34 14.55 12.53 -9.94
N VAL A 35 14.52 13.24 -8.83
CA VAL A 35 13.30 13.88 -8.33
C VAL A 35 12.95 15.03 -9.28
N ASP A 36 11.89 14.86 -10.04
CA ASP A 36 11.37 15.88 -10.95
C ASP A 36 10.62 16.96 -10.17
N VAL A 37 9.86 16.57 -9.14
CA VAL A 37 9.07 17.45 -8.26
C VAL A 37 9.02 16.85 -6.86
N ALA A 38 9.13 17.69 -5.82
CA ALA A 38 8.83 17.34 -4.44
C ALA A 38 7.72 18.27 -3.91
N ASN A 39 6.54 17.72 -3.65
CA ASN A 39 5.41 18.46 -3.08
C ASN A 39 5.34 18.19 -1.57
N HIS A 40 5.88 19.13 -0.79
CA HIS A 40 5.97 19.01 0.66
C HIS A 40 4.61 19.10 1.36
N SER A 41 3.64 19.80 0.77
CA SER A 41 2.28 19.93 1.31
C SER A 41 1.51 18.62 1.23
N ASN A 42 1.63 17.92 0.10
CA ASN A 42 0.91 16.67 -0.15
C ASN A 42 1.74 15.42 0.12
N LYS A 43 3.02 15.58 0.52
CA LYS A 43 3.96 14.48 0.76
C LYS A 43 4.07 13.52 -0.44
N THR A 44 4.13 14.11 -1.64
CA THR A 44 4.30 13.37 -2.89
C THR A 44 5.54 13.81 -3.63
N LEU A 45 6.23 12.86 -4.26
CA LEU A 45 7.36 13.14 -5.14
C LEU A 45 7.13 12.55 -6.53
N VAL A 46 7.69 13.19 -7.55
CA VAL A 46 7.69 12.67 -8.92
C VAL A 46 9.11 12.22 -9.26
N VAL A 47 9.25 10.98 -9.73
CA VAL A 47 10.53 10.43 -10.18
C VAL A 47 10.29 9.69 -11.50
N ALA A 48 11.03 10.07 -12.54
CA ALA A 48 10.89 9.50 -13.89
C ALA A 48 9.42 9.56 -14.40
N GLY A 49 8.71 10.65 -14.08
CA GLY A 49 7.31 10.86 -14.46
C GLY A 49 6.27 10.07 -13.65
N ILE A 50 6.67 9.29 -12.63
CA ILE A 50 5.74 8.59 -11.73
C ILE A 50 5.59 9.37 -10.43
N THR A 51 4.34 9.61 -10.04
CA THR A 51 4.01 10.24 -8.75
C THR A 51 3.92 9.19 -7.65
N PHE A 52 4.80 9.29 -6.68
CA PHE A 52 4.82 8.47 -5.47
C PHE A 52 4.19 9.23 -4.31
N GLN A 53 3.29 8.55 -3.59
CA GLN A 53 2.78 9.00 -2.31
C GLN A 53 3.66 8.48 -1.19
N THR A 54 3.99 9.33 -0.22
CA THR A 54 4.64 8.90 1.01
C THR A 54 3.63 8.92 2.15
N GLY A 55 3.84 8.06 3.14
CA GLY A 55 2.93 7.92 4.28
C GLY A 55 3.70 7.59 5.56
N ALA A 56 2.94 7.28 6.62
CA ALA A 56 3.53 6.96 7.93
C ALA A 56 4.46 5.72 7.90
N GLY A 57 4.29 4.83 6.93
CA GLY A 57 5.13 3.65 6.73
C GLY A 57 6.35 3.87 5.86
N THR A 58 6.55 5.06 5.27
CA THR A 58 7.69 5.33 4.40
C THR A 58 8.97 5.48 5.23
N VAL A 59 9.96 4.66 4.94
CA VAL A 59 11.27 4.68 5.61
C VAL A 59 12.25 5.52 4.79
N TYR A 60 12.93 6.47 5.44
CA TYR A 60 13.99 7.29 4.82
C TYR A 60 15.34 6.76 5.26
N ILE A 61 16.24 6.51 4.29
CA ILE A 61 17.58 5.99 4.55
C ILE A 61 18.58 7.13 4.52
N GLU A 62 19.53 7.11 5.46
CA GLU A 62 20.55 8.14 5.61
C GLU A 62 21.27 8.42 4.27
N PRO A 63 21.49 9.71 3.94
CA PRO A 63 21.35 10.87 4.81
C PRO A 63 19.94 11.50 4.87
N LEU A 64 18.92 10.92 4.22
CA LEU A 64 17.54 11.40 4.35
C LEU A 64 16.96 10.97 5.70
N LYS A 65 16.41 11.93 6.45
CA LYS A 65 15.74 11.67 7.74
C LYS A 65 14.23 11.74 7.60
N SER A 66 13.74 12.51 6.62
CA SER A 66 12.32 12.72 6.38
C SER A 66 12.05 13.16 4.95
N PHE A 67 10.77 13.30 4.59
CA PHE A 67 10.36 13.88 3.32
C PHE A 67 10.91 15.31 3.11
N GLU A 68 11.13 16.07 4.20
CA GLU A 68 11.61 17.45 4.11
C GLU A 68 13.03 17.57 3.55
N ASP A 69 13.80 16.48 3.60
CA ASP A 69 15.16 16.43 3.06
C ASP A 69 15.19 16.17 1.55
N ILE A 70 14.06 15.77 0.96
CA ILE A 70 13.93 15.51 -0.47
C ILE A 70 13.85 16.84 -1.22
N ARG A 71 14.68 16.98 -2.25
CA ARG A 71 14.74 18.17 -3.11
C ARG A 71 14.71 17.77 -4.57
N GLN A 72 14.14 18.65 -5.38
CA GLN A 72 14.18 18.53 -6.84
C GLN A 72 15.63 18.37 -7.35
N GLY A 73 15.82 17.52 -8.34
CA GLY A 73 17.10 17.22 -8.98
C GLY A 73 17.96 16.16 -8.27
N GLN A 74 17.64 15.80 -7.02
CA GLN A 74 18.32 14.73 -6.29
C GLN A 74 18.09 13.38 -7.00
N LYS A 75 19.13 12.55 -7.03
CA LYS A 75 19.02 11.17 -7.51
C LYS A 75 18.62 10.29 -6.33
N VAL A 76 17.53 9.56 -6.49
CA VAL A 76 16.93 8.74 -5.43
C VAL A 76 16.62 7.34 -5.95
N SER A 77 16.57 6.40 -5.01
CA SER A 77 15.96 5.09 -5.19
C SER A 77 14.69 5.05 -4.34
N VAL A 78 13.57 4.71 -4.97
CA VAL A 78 12.25 4.61 -4.34
C VAL A 78 11.81 3.15 -4.44
N GLU A 79 11.72 2.50 -3.29
CA GLU A 79 10.99 1.24 -3.14
C GLU A 79 9.52 1.57 -2.91
N PHE A 80 8.61 0.88 -3.60
CA PHE A 80 7.19 1.19 -3.54
C PHE A 80 6.34 -0.07 -3.67
N ASP A 81 5.14 0.04 -3.10
CA ASP A 81 4.05 -0.89 -3.33
C ASP A 81 3.03 -0.26 -4.27
N ARG A 82 2.47 -1.10 -5.16
CA ARG A 82 1.36 -0.70 -6.02
C ARG A 82 0.04 -1.16 -5.41
N SER A 83 -0.74 -0.22 -4.89
CA SER A 83 -2.09 -0.50 -4.38
C SER A 83 -3.12 -0.20 -5.47
N GLY A 84 -3.75 -1.24 -6.01
CA GLY A 84 -4.74 -1.10 -7.07
C GLY A 84 -4.17 -0.59 -8.41
N SER A 85 -4.99 0.08 -9.20
CA SER A 85 -4.65 0.32 -10.61
C SER A 85 -3.58 1.38 -10.84
N ASN A 86 -3.46 2.42 -10.01
CA ASN A 86 -2.56 3.57 -10.29
C ASN A 86 -2.03 4.31 -9.05
N VAL A 87 -2.05 3.69 -7.86
CA VAL A 87 -1.49 4.32 -6.65
C VAL A 87 -0.15 3.68 -6.33
N TYR A 88 0.90 4.49 -6.39
CA TYR A 88 2.26 4.10 -6.04
C TYR A 88 2.60 4.69 -4.67
N THR A 89 2.75 3.82 -3.68
CA THR A 89 3.07 4.22 -2.31
C THR A 89 4.52 3.88 -2.02
N ALA A 90 5.35 4.88 -1.79
CA ALA A 90 6.74 4.67 -1.43
C ALA A 90 6.84 4.04 -0.03
N THR A 91 7.50 2.90 0.06
CA THR A 91 7.78 2.20 1.32
C THR A 91 9.17 2.56 1.84
N LYS A 92 10.12 2.83 0.94
CA LYS A 92 11.49 3.23 1.32
C LYS A 92 12.10 4.17 0.30
N ILE A 93 12.80 5.20 0.77
CA ILE A 93 13.48 6.19 -0.06
C ILE A 93 14.92 6.36 0.41
N SER A 94 15.87 6.30 -0.53
CA SER A 94 17.30 6.55 -0.28
C SER A 94 17.90 7.45 -1.34
N LEU A 95 18.94 8.20 -0.99
CA LEU A 95 19.76 8.88 -2.00
C LEU A 95 20.60 7.87 -2.78
N GLU A 96 20.79 8.16 -4.07
CA GLU A 96 21.73 7.47 -4.91
C GLU A 96 22.93 8.38 -5.16
N ASN A 97 24.13 7.86 -4.92
CA ASN A 97 25.38 8.54 -5.28
C ASN A 97 25.61 8.55 -6.80
#